data_AF-A0A1V5FS71-F1
#
_entry.id   AF-A0A1V5FS71-F1
#
_cell.length_a   1.000
_cell.length_b   1.000
_cell.length_c   1.000
_cell.angle_alpha   90.00
_cell.angle_beta   90.00
_cell.angle_gamma   90.00
#
_symmetry.space_group_name_H-M   'P 1'
#
loop_
_entity.id
_entity.type
_entity.pdbx_description
1 polymer ?
#
loop_
_entity_poly.entity_id
_entity_poly.type
_entity_poly.pdbx_seq_one_letter_code
_entity_poly.pdbx_strand_id
1 'polypeptide(L)' 'MIRQCCKCRRIWKEGRWLYPRLTELTHRDISHCYCDACFKEEMATLRAHRRPGPAVAVIRSLRRLFH' A
#
# COMPACT_ATOMS: atom_id res chain seq x y z
N MET A 1 22.34 -3.31 0.23
CA MET A 1 21.08 -2.59 0.49
C MET A 1 20.02 -3.55 1.04
N ILE A 2 19.45 -3.25 2.20
CA ILE A 2 18.39 -4.03 2.87
C ILE A 2 17.03 -3.48 2.49
N ARG A 3 16.05 -4.34 2.23
CA ARG A 3 14.65 -3.93 2.05
C ARG A 3 13.93 -3.96 3.39
N GLN A 4 13.45 -2.81 3.87
CA GLN A 4 12.68 -2.71 5.10
C GLN A 4 11.24 -2.26 4.81
N CYS A 5 10.28 -2.90 5.46
CA CYS A 5 8.88 -2.51 5.41
C CYS A 5 8.67 -1.15 6.12
N CYS A 6 8.10 -0.15 5.43
CA CYS A 6 7.81 1.17 5.99
C CYS A 6 6.86 1.10 7.19
N LYS A 7 5.91 0.15 7.17
CA LYS A 7 4.82 0.06 8.15
C LYS A 7 5.19 -0.81 9.35
N CYS A 8 5.56 -2.07 9.11
CA CYS A 8 5.84 -3.03 10.20
C CYS A 8 7.33 -3.21 10.53
N ARG A 9 8.23 -2.47 9.87
CA ARG A 9 9.69 -2.46 10.10
C ARG A 9 10.42 -3.80 9.90
N ARG A 10 9.72 -4.86 9.48
CA ARG A 10 10.33 -6.13 9.06
C ARG A 10 11.27 -5.93 7.88
N ILE A 11 12.34 -6.71 7.81
CA ILE A 11 13.30 -6.73 6.70
C ILE A 11 13.11 -7.99 5.84
N TRP A 12 13.42 -7.90 4.55
CA TRP A 12 13.43 -9.05 3.66
C TRP A 12 14.76 -9.80 3.79
N LYS A 13 14.72 -11.04 4.25
CA LYS A 13 15.89 -11.91 4.43
C LYS A 13 15.51 -13.34 4.09
N GLU A 14 16.36 -14.05 3.33
CA GLU A 14 16.15 -15.47 3.00
C GLU A 14 14.75 -15.77 2.42
N GLY A 15 14.23 -14.88 1.57
CA GLY A 15 12.92 -15.07 0.94
C GLY A 15 11.71 -14.82 1.84
N ARG A 16 11.89 -14.20 3.02
CA ARG A 16 10.81 -13.92 3.97
C ARG A 16 10.97 -12.59 4.70
N TRP A 17 9.87 -12.07 5.24
CA TRP A 17 9.83 -10.86 6.07
C TRP A 17 10.03 -11.19 7.55
N LEU A 18 11.11 -10.74 8.16
CA LEU A 18 11.47 -11.00 9.55
C LEU A 18 11.70 -9.71 10.32
N TYR A 19 11.54 -9.74 11.65
CA TYR A 19 11.98 -8.61 12.47
C TYR A 19 13.52 -8.56 12.49
N PRO A 20 14.12 -7.40 12.18
CA PRO A 20 15.57 -7.27 12.19
C PRO A 20 16.12 -7.36 13.61
N ARG A 21 17.30 -7.97 13.74
CA ARG A 21 18.18 -7.76 14.88
C ARG A 21 18.89 -6.41 14.70
N LEU A 22 19.23 -5.73 15.79
CA LEU A 22 19.93 -4.43 15.75
C LEU A 22 21.19 -4.47 14.88
N THR A 23 21.97 -5.55 14.99
CA THR A 23 23.20 -5.78 14.22
C THR A 23 22.99 -5.87 12.71
N GLU A 24 21.77 -6.14 12.25
CA GLU A 24 21.44 -6.25 10.83
C GLU A 24 21.20 -4.88 10.19
N LEU A 25 20.92 -3.84 10.99
CA LEU A 25 20.61 -2.50 10.49
C LEU A 25 21.83 -1.56 10.50
N THR A 26 22.81 -1.83 11.35
CA THR A 26 23.99 -0.97 11.55
C THR A 26 24.84 -0.90 10.28
N HIS A 27 25.17 0.32 9.83
CA HIS A 27 26.01 0.61 8.67
C HIS A 27 25.54 0.00 7.33
N ARG A 28 24.24 -0.24 7.17
CA ARG A 28 23.65 -0.80 5.95
C ARG A 28 22.74 0.24 5.31
N ASP A 29 22.81 0.38 3.98
CA ASP A 29 21.81 1.15 3.25
C ASP A 29 20.46 0.46 3.31
N ILE A 30 19.43 1.21 3.69
CA ILE A 30 18.05 0.73 3.81
C ILE A 30 17.22 1.32 2.68
N SER A 31 16.61 0.44 1.89
CA SER A 31 15.54 0.78 0.96
C SER A 31 14.20 0.50 1.62
N HIS A 32 13.37 1.53 1.69
CA HIS A 32 12.04 1.46 2.27
C HIS A 32 11.01 1.01 1.22
N CYS A 33 10.23 -0.02 1.54
CA CYS A 33 9.15 -0.52 0.69
C CYS A 33 8.02 -1.09 1.56
N TYR A 34 6.95 -1.64 0.99
CA TYR A 34 5.96 -2.39 1.76
C TYR A 34 6.22 -3.90 1.69
N CYS A 35 5.94 -4.62 2.78
CA CYS A 35 5.73 -6.06 2.70
C CYS A 35 4.35 -6.37 2.13
N ASP A 36 4.14 -7.59 1.62
CA ASP A 36 2.91 -7.95 0.91
C ASP A 36 1.65 -7.74 1.76
N ALA A 37 1.73 -8.08 3.05
CA ALA A 37 0.63 -7.90 3.99
C ALA A 37 0.29 -6.40 4.18
N CYS A 38 1.29 -5.58 4.49
CA CYS A 38 1.10 -4.15 4.72
C CYS A 38 0.70 -3.42 3.43
N PHE A 39 1.20 -3.85 2.27
CA PHE A 39 0.80 -3.28 0.98
C PHE A 39 -0.68 -3.54 0.71
N LYS A 40 -1.15 -4.78 0.88
CA LYS A 40 -2.56 -5.14 0.67
C LYS A 40 -3.49 -4.36 1.59
N GLU A 41 -3.12 -4.24 2.86
CA GLU A 41 -3.87 -3.45 3.84
C GLU A 41 -3.95 -1.98 3.42
N GLU A 42 -2.81 -1.37 3.05
CA GLU A 42 -2.76 0.03 2.64
C GLU A 42 -3.61 0.28 1.38
N MET A 43 -3.51 -0.61 0.39
CA MET A 43 -4.34 -0.53 -0.81
C MET A 43 -5.83 -0.70 -0.52
N ALA A 44 -6.20 -1.52 0.46
CA ALA A 44 -7.59 -1.67 0.89
C ALA A 44 -8.09 -0.37 1.54
N THR A 45 -7.30 0.25 2.42
CA THR A 45 -7.60 1.55 3.04
C THR A 45 -7.81 2.63 1.99
N LEU A 46 -6.89 2.73 1.01
CA LEU A 46 -7.03 3.71 -0.08
C LEU A 46 -8.29 3.48 -0.92
N ARG A 47 -8.69 2.22 -1.14
CA ARG A 47 -9.93 1.89 -1.85
C ARG A 47 -11.17 2.28 -1.03
N ALA A 48 -11.15 2.04 0.28
CA ALA A 48 -12.26 2.39 1.17
C ALA A 48 -12.45 3.91 1.28
N HIS A 49 -11.37 4.67 1.22
CA HIS A 49 -11.40 6.14 1.27
C HIS A 49 -11.43 6.82 -0.09
N ARG A 50 -11.53 6.03 -1.18
CA ARG A 50 -11.71 6.57 -2.51
C ARG A 50 -13.10 7.19 -2.55
N ARG A 51 -13.18 8.52 -2.40
CA ARG A 51 -14.37 9.27 -2.77
C ARG A 51 -14.72 8.86 -4.21
N PRO A 52 -15.99 8.55 -4.54
CA PRO A 52 -16.37 8.37 -5.92
C PRO A 52 -15.90 9.62 -6.68
N GLY A 53 -15.02 9.45 -7.66
CA GLY A 53 -14.60 10.57 -8.51
C GLY A 53 -15.82 11.21 -9.17
N PRO A 54 -15.76 12.48 -9.60
CA PRO A 54 -16.89 13.21 -10.14
C PRO A 54 -17.46 12.69 -11.49
N ALA A 55 -17.20 11.45 -11.89
CA ALA A 55 -17.38 10.97 -13.27
C ALA A 55 -18.47 9.90 -13.49
N VAL A 56 -19.43 9.71 -12.58
CA VAL A 56 -20.58 8.80 -12.83
C VAL A 56 -21.94 9.38 -12.40
N ALA A 57 -21.99 10.64 -11.93
CA ALA A 57 -23.25 11.30 -11.59
C ALA A 57 -23.98 11.87 -12.83
N VAL A 58 -23.26 12.12 -13.93
CA VAL A 58 -23.82 12.83 -15.11
C VAL A 58 -24.64 11.92 -16.02
N ILE A 59 -24.31 10.62 -16.13
CA ILE A 59 -24.99 9.72 -17.09
C ILE A 59 -26.39 9.30 -16.60
N ARG A 60 -26.64 9.35 -15.28
CA ARG A 60 -27.95 8.95 -14.72
C ARG A 60 -29.03 10.01 -14.92
N SER A 61 -28.65 11.25 -15.21
CA SER A 61 -29.56 12.37 -15.49
C SER A 61 -30.01 12.44 -16.95
N LEU A 62 -29.20 11.94 -17.89
CA LEU A 62 -29.54 11.96 -19.32
C LEU A 62 -30.54 10.86 -19.74
N ARG A 63 -30.70 9.80 -18.95
CA ARG A 63 -31.72 8.75 -19.21
C ARG A 63 -33.14 9.13 -18.79
N ARG A 64 -33.35 10.23 -18.04
CA ARG A 64 -34.69 10.71 -17.64
C ARG A 64 -35.27 11.79 -18.56
N LEU A 65 -34.52 12.26 -19.55
CA LEU A 65 -34.98 13.27 -20.50
C LEU A 65 -35.44 12.67 -21.85
N PHE A 66 -35.33 11.35 -22.01
CA PHE A 66 -35.72 10.63 -23.24
C PHE A 66 -36.77 9.54 -22.99
N HIS A 67 -37.55 9.63 -21.91
CA HIS A 67 -38.78 8.86 -21.69
C HIS A 67 -39.89 9.77 -21.18
#